data_AF-A0A9P5DZQ8-F1
#
_entry.id   AF-A0A9P5DZQ8-F1
#
_cell.length_a   1.000
_cell.length_b   1.000
_cell.length_c   1.000
_cell.angle_alpha   90.00
_cell.angle_beta   90.00
_cell.angle_gamma   90.00
#
_symmetry.space_group_name_H-M   'P 1'
#
loop_
_entity.id
_entity.type
_entity.pdbx_description
1 polymer ?
#
loop_
_entity_poly.entity_id
_entity_poly.type
_entity_poly.pdbx_seq_one_letter_code
_entity_poly.pdbx_strand_id
1 'polypeptide(L)'
;MVADALVYHPTVAHYLRYMATTLGRDKLMRVLQYFARFYAWYLLRTNATPEKVAPWNALKKQFGLFRKVFRAGKFVEHYKAAATASDSKSLDPVLKYTQVGRQLGYAGYLTCDALTIPDAAGIRKWQHAKRLQQEAYRSWAIGIAFSIIGQLYTLRQLSVRASKVDLKEGEGVVESKTISMQRAAAKKQLLCDLCDILVPISGLGWVSFLDDGIVGLTGTLSSVIGVYTQWKKTA
;
A
#
# COMPACT_ATOMS: atom_id res chain seq x y z
N MET A 1 -2.23 29.56 28.44
CA MET A 1 -1.15 28.78 29.09
C MET A 1 -1.17 27.29 28.75
N VAL A 2 -2.19 26.49 29.12
CA VAL A 2 -2.23 25.05 28.72
C VAL A 2 -2.52 24.86 27.23
N ALA A 3 -3.41 25.68 26.66
CA ALA A 3 -3.70 25.66 25.23
C ALA A 3 -2.48 26.05 24.36
N ASP A 4 -1.69 27.05 24.78
CA ASP A 4 -0.49 27.48 24.06
C ASP A 4 0.56 26.36 24.00
N ALA A 5 0.79 25.67 25.12
CA ALA A 5 1.73 24.55 25.16
C ALA A 5 1.33 23.40 24.22
N LEU A 6 0.02 23.14 24.06
CA LEU A 6 -0.48 22.14 23.11
C LEU A 6 -0.37 22.64 21.66
N VAL A 7 -0.79 23.87 21.38
CA VAL A 7 -0.83 24.47 20.03
C VAL A 7 0.57 24.60 19.42
N TYR A 8 1.56 25.01 20.22
CA TYR A 8 2.94 25.18 19.76
C TYR A 8 3.80 23.92 19.91
N HIS A 9 3.22 22.79 20.32
CA HIS A 9 3.97 21.55 20.42
C HIS A 9 4.43 21.08 19.02
N PRO A 10 5.71 20.67 18.83
CA PRO A 10 6.24 20.25 17.52
C PRO A 10 5.41 19.15 16.83
N THR A 11 4.78 18.28 17.62
CA THR A 11 3.86 17.22 17.13
C THR A 11 2.65 17.78 16.41
N VAL A 12 2.12 18.94 16.80
CA VAL A 12 0.99 19.58 16.10
C VAL A 12 1.43 20.04 14.72
N ALA A 13 2.58 20.70 14.61
CA ALA A 13 3.14 21.10 13.32
C ALA A 13 3.40 19.89 12.41
N HIS A 14 3.91 18.79 12.98
CA HIS A 14 4.11 17.54 12.24
C HIS A 14 2.79 16.92 11.78
N TYR A 15 1.77 16.88 12.64
CA TYR A 15 0.44 16.43 12.29
C TYR A 15 -0.16 17.25 11.15
N LEU A 16 -0.03 18.58 11.20
CA LEU A 16 -0.50 19.47 10.14
C LEU A 16 0.22 19.19 8.81
N ARG A 17 1.54 19.02 8.81
CA ARG A 17 2.30 18.61 7.60
C ARG A 17 1.82 17.27 7.04
N TYR A 18 1.58 16.30 7.91
CA TYR A 18 1.06 14.98 7.51
C TYR A 18 -0.33 15.10 6.87
N MET A 19 -1.26 15.77 7.55
CA MET A 19 -2.64 15.93 7.13
C MET A 19 -2.80 16.87 5.93
N ALA A 20 -1.82 17.72 5.64
CA ALA A 20 -1.80 18.53 4.43
C ALA A 20 -1.58 17.67 3.17
N THR A 21 -1.03 16.46 3.29
CA THR A 21 -0.80 15.57 2.15
C THR A 21 -2.01 14.70 1.83
N THR A 22 -2.38 14.59 0.55
CA THR A 22 -3.39 13.63 0.08
C THR A 22 -3.02 12.20 0.45
N LEU A 23 -1.74 11.86 0.41
CA LEU A 23 -1.23 10.53 0.77
C LEU A 23 -1.40 10.21 2.27
N GLY A 24 -1.22 11.19 3.16
CA GLY A 24 -1.49 11.02 4.58
C GLY A 24 -2.95 10.68 4.84
N ARG A 25 -3.87 11.46 4.24
CA ARG A 25 -5.32 11.24 4.34
C ARG A 25 -5.75 9.88 3.78
N ASP A 26 -5.27 9.49 2.60
CA ASP A 26 -5.57 8.17 2.00
C ASP A 26 -5.14 7.02 2.91
N LYS A 27 -3.95 7.10 3.53
CA LYS A 27 -3.44 6.02 4.39
C LYS A 27 -4.23 5.88 5.69
N LEU A 28 -4.64 6.99 6.32
CA LEU A 28 -5.51 6.94 7.49
C LEU A 28 -6.87 6.31 7.14
N MET A 29 -7.46 6.73 6.03
CA MET A 29 -8.70 6.13 5.54
C MET A 29 -8.53 4.64 5.24
N ARG A 30 -7.36 4.22 4.75
CA ARG A 30 -7.06 2.82 4.45
C ARG A 30 -7.13 1.97 5.73
N VAL A 31 -6.53 2.45 6.83
CA VAL A 31 -6.60 1.77 8.14
C VAL A 31 -8.06 1.59 8.56
N LEU A 32 -8.83 2.67 8.55
CA LEU A 32 -10.23 2.66 9.00
C LEU A 32 -11.11 1.78 8.10
N GLN A 33 -10.87 1.78 6.79
CA GLN A 33 -11.58 0.94 5.83
C GLN A 33 -11.33 -0.56 6.08
N TYR A 34 -10.07 -0.97 6.20
CA TYR A 34 -9.74 -2.39 6.39
C TYR A 34 -10.08 -2.89 7.78
N PHE A 35 -9.96 -2.05 8.80
CA PHE A 35 -10.43 -2.37 10.14
C PHE A 35 -11.95 -2.57 10.13
N ALA A 36 -12.70 -1.67 9.48
CA ALA A 36 -14.14 -1.82 9.32
C ALA A 36 -14.53 -3.10 8.56
N ARG A 37 -13.72 -3.52 7.57
CA ARG A 37 -13.90 -4.79 6.87
C ARG A 37 -13.76 -5.99 7.81
N PHE A 38 -12.69 -6.02 8.60
CA PHE A 38 -12.48 -7.06 9.61
C PHE A 38 -13.61 -7.06 10.65
N TYR A 39 -13.94 -5.90 11.21
CA TYR A 39 -14.86 -5.82 12.32
C TYR A 39 -16.30 -6.13 11.92
N ALA A 40 -16.72 -5.73 10.71
CA ALA A 40 -18.01 -6.16 10.14
C ALA A 40 -18.08 -7.69 10.02
N TRP A 41 -17.01 -8.33 9.55
CA TRP A 41 -16.91 -9.79 9.48
C TRP A 41 -16.94 -10.44 10.86
N TYR A 42 -16.21 -9.88 11.84
CA TYR A 42 -16.18 -10.39 13.21
C TYR A 42 -17.57 -10.36 13.85
N LEU A 43 -18.28 -9.23 13.74
CA LEU A 43 -19.64 -9.08 14.28
C LEU A 43 -20.62 -10.11 13.67
N LEU A 44 -20.53 -10.38 12.37
CA LEU A 44 -21.34 -11.41 11.73
C LEU A 44 -21.04 -12.82 12.26
N ARG A 45 -19.77 -13.13 12.56
CA ARG A 45 -19.36 -14.41 13.13
C ARG A 45 -19.75 -14.59 14.60
N THR A 46 -19.98 -13.49 15.31
CA THR A 46 -20.43 -13.50 16.71
C THR A 46 -21.93 -13.24 16.86
N ASN A 47 -22.73 -13.54 15.83
CA ASN A 47 -24.19 -13.39 15.84
C ASN A 47 -24.71 -11.99 16.22
N ALA A 48 -23.97 -10.93 15.87
CA ALA A 48 -24.45 -9.57 16.06
C ALA A 48 -25.63 -9.26 15.13
N THR A 49 -26.52 -8.36 15.57
CA THR A 49 -27.67 -7.94 14.75
C THR A 49 -27.22 -7.13 13.52
N PRO A 50 -28.00 -7.13 12.43
CA PRO A 50 -27.69 -6.37 11.22
C PRO A 50 -27.45 -4.87 11.48
N GLU A 51 -28.16 -4.28 12.45
CA GLU A 51 -28.02 -2.87 12.84
C GLU A 51 -26.63 -2.57 13.39
N LYS A 52 -26.00 -3.52 14.10
CA LYS A 52 -24.63 -3.36 14.61
C LYS A 52 -23.57 -3.48 13.51
N VAL A 53 -23.85 -4.25 12.46
CA VAL A 53 -22.92 -4.48 11.34
C VAL A 53 -22.99 -3.34 10.31
N ALA A 54 -24.16 -2.75 10.12
CA ALA A 54 -24.42 -1.75 9.08
C ALA A 54 -23.46 -0.54 9.10
N PRO A 55 -23.12 0.09 10.25
CA PRO A 55 -22.19 1.21 10.30
C PRO A 55 -20.80 0.85 9.77
N TRP A 56 -20.30 -0.35 10.07
CA TRP A 56 -18.99 -0.81 9.63
C TRP A 56 -18.95 -1.14 8.14
N ASN A 57 -20.04 -1.70 7.60
CA ASN A 57 -20.19 -1.85 6.15
C ASN A 57 -20.26 -0.50 5.43
N ALA A 58 -20.95 0.49 6.01
CA ALA A 58 -20.98 1.85 5.49
C ALA A 58 -19.58 2.48 5.50
N LEU A 59 -18.86 2.38 6.62
CA LEU A 59 -17.49 2.89 6.74
C LEU A 59 -16.55 2.25 5.72
N LYS A 60 -16.58 0.91 5.60
CA LYS A 60 -15.84 0.14 4.58
C LYS A 60 -16.11 0.66 3.17
N LYS A 61 -17.39 0.88 2.83
CA LYS A 61 -17.80 1.33 1.49
C LYS A 61 -17.38 2.77 1.22
N GLN A 62 -17.72 3.70 2.10
CA GLN A 62 -17.47 5.13 1.90
C GLN A 62 -15.97 5.44 1.86
N PHE A 63 -15.19 4.85 2.76
CA PHE A 63 -13.75 5.10 2.77
C PHE A 63 -13.05 4.41 1.60
N GLY A 64 -13.56 3.27 1.13
CA GLY A 64 -13.12 2.69 -0.13
C GLY A 64 -13.31 3.65 -1.32
N LEU A 65 -14.45 4.35 -1.37
CA LEU A 65 -14.74 5.35 -2.40
C LEU A 65 -13.85 6.59 -2.28
N PHE A 66 -13.75 7.19 -1.09
CA PHE A 66 -12.92 8.38 -0.88
C PHE A 66 -11.46 8.13 -1.28
N ARG A 67 -10.91 6.97 -0.90
CA ARG A 67 -9.56 6.58 -1.29
C ARG A 67 -9.41 6.38 -2.78
N LYS A 68 -10.42 5.80 -3.43
CA LYS A 68 -10.46 5.68 -4.90
C LYS A 68 -10.39 7.05 -5.56
N VAL A 69 -11.10 8.04 -5.02
CA VAL A 69 -11.01 9.44 -5.48
C VAL A 69 -9.64 10.05 -5.19
N PHE A 70 -9.09 9.88 -3.98
CA PHE A 70 -7.77 10.43 -3.62
C PHE A 70 -6.61 9.91 -4.47
N ARG A 71 -6.72 8.69 -5.01
CA ARG A 71 -5.70 8.10 -5.89
C ARG A 71 -5.98 8.27 -7.38
N ALA A 72 -7.10 8.90 -7.76
CA ALA A 72 -7.39 9.19 -9.16
C ALA A 72 -6.27 10.06 -9.76
N GLY A 73 -5.84 9.75 -10.99
CA GLY A 73 -4.73 10.43 -11.66
C GLY A 73 -3.33 9.92 -11.26
N LYS A 74 -3.20 9.19 -10.15
CA LYS A 74 -1.90 8.68 -9.68
C LYS A 74 -1.24 7.68 -10.65
N PHE A 75 -2.00 7.08 -11.56
CA PHE A 75 -1.44 6.22 -12.61
C PHE A 75 -0.36 6.93 -13.46
N VAL A 76 -0.44 8.27 -13.62
CA VAL A 76 0.56 9.05 -14.36
C VAL A 76 1.94 8.98 -13.68
N GLU A 77 1.99 9.06 -12.35
CA GLU A 77 3.23 8.91 -11.59
C GLU A 77 3.86 7.54 -11.83
N HIS A 78 3.03 6.49 -11.92
CA HIS A 78 3.48 5.13 -12.14
C HIS A 78 3.95 4.89 -13.58
N TYR A 79 3.29 5.47 -14.59
CA TYR A 79 3.80 5.43 -15.97
C TYR A 79 5.15 6.13 -16.10
N LYS A 80 5.30 7.33 -15.52
CA LYS A 80 6.58 8.04 -15.49
C LYS A 80 7.66 7.21 -14.79
N ALA A 81 7.35 6.64 -13.63
CA ALA A 81 8.29 5.81 -12.89
C ALA A 81 8.70 4.54 -13.65
N ALA A 82 7.78 3.95 -14.44
CA ALA A 82 8.10 2.82 -15.31
C ALA A 82 9.08 3.22 -16.42
N ALA A 83 8.82 4.34 -17.11
CA ALA A 83 9.71 4.86 -18.15
C ALA A 83 11.11 5.17 -17.58
N THR A 84 11.17 5.91 -16.47
CA THR A 84 12.44 6.23 -15.81
C THR A 84 13.23 5.00 -15.38
N ALA A 85 12.55 3.95 -14.90
CA ALA A 85 13.22 2.69 -14.55
C ALA A 85 13.76 1.97 -15.79
N SER A 86 13.01 1.98 -16.90
CA SER A 86 13.42 1.38 -18.17
C SER A 86 14.67 2.05 -18.75
N ASP A 87 14.71 3.39 -18.71
CA ASP A 87 15.80 4.21 -19.24
C ASP A 87 17.10 4.15 -18.40
N SER A 88 17.01 3.67 -17.16
CA SER A 88 18.17 3.64 -16.27
C SER A 88 19.23 2.66 -16.75
N LYS A 89 20.40 3.16 -17.15
CA LYS A 89 21.52 2.33 -17.62
C LYS A 89 22.30 1.67 -16.47
N SER A 90 22.20 2.19 -15.24
CA SER A 90 22.97 1.73 -14.08
C SER A 90 22.22 0.73 -13.19
N LEU A 91 20.92 0.53 -13.42
CA LEU A 91 20.13 -0.44 -12.66
C LEU A 91 20.50 -1.87 -13.07
N ASP A 92 20.72 -2.72 -12.06
CA ASP A 92 20.80 -4.17 -12.24
C ASP A 92 19.62 -4.66 -13.10
N PRO A 93 19.83 -5.55 -14.09
CA PRO A 93 18.77 -5.97 -15.01
C PRO A 93 17.55 -6.56 -14.31
N VAL A 94 17.72 -7.36 -13.26
CA VAL A 94 16.60 -7.98 -12.54
C VAL A 94 15.82 -6.91 -11.78
N LEU A 95 16.51 -6.00 -11.10
CA LEU A 95 15.87 -4.87 -10.42
C LEU A 95 15.15 -3.95 -11.40
N LYS A 96 15.72 -3.72 -12.59
CA LYS A 96 15.08 -2.94 -13.65
C LYS A 96 13.76 -3.57 -14.07
N TYR A 97 13.75 -4.83 -14.48
CA TYR A 97 12.53 -5.49 -14.98
C TYR A 97 11.47 -5.60 -13.88
N THR A 98 11.86 -5.93 -12.65
CA THR A 98 10.93 -5.99 -11.52
C THR A 98 10.37 -4.61 -11.17
N GLN A 99 11.18 -3.54 -11.25
CA GLN A 99 10.69 -2.18 -11.06
C GLN A 99 9.74 -1.74 -12.17
N VAL A 100 10.06 -1.98 -13.44
CA VAL A 100 9.16 -1.67 -14.57
C VAL A 100 7.85 -2.43 -14.44
N GLY A 101 7.90 -3.75 -14.22
CA GLY A 101 6.72 -4.59 -14.05
C GLY A 101 5.84 -4.17 -12.87
N ARG A 102 6.47 -3.83 -11.74
CA ARG A 102 5.76 -3.24 -10.59
C ARG A 102 5.03 -1.97 -11.01
N GLN A 103 5.73 -1.01 -11.59
CA GLN A 103 5.15 0.30 -11.91
C GLN A 103 4.04 0.20 -12.96
N LEU A 104 4.20 -0.61 -14.00
CA LEU A 104 3.14 -0.84 -15.00
C LEU A 104 1.92 -1.56 -14.41
N GLY A 105 2.12 -2.52 -13.50
CA GLY A 105 1.01 -3.16 -12.78
C GLY A 105 0.22 -2.17 -11.93
N TYR A 106 0.90 -1.28 -11.19
CA TYR A 106 0.25 -0.21 -10.43
C TYR A 106 -0.43 0.83 -11.33
N ALA A 107 0.18 1.18 -12.47
CA ALA A 107 -0.42 2.09 -13.45
C ALA A 107 -1.72 1.52 -14.01
N GLY A 108 -1.70 0.26 -14.49
CA GLY A 108 -2.90 -0.42 -15.00
C GLY A 108 -3.99 -0.56 -13.94
N TYR A 109 -3.62 -0.90 -12.71
CA TYR A 109 -4.55 -0.93 -11.58
C TYR A 109 -5.23 0.42 -11.38
N LEU A 110 -4.45 1.49 -11.22
CA LEU A 110 -4.97 2.82 -10.89
C LEU A 110 -5.75 3.46 -12.04
N THR A 111 -5.39 3.16 -13.30
CA THR A 111 -6.16 3.59 -14.47
C THR A 111 -7.54 2.93 -14.46
N CYS A 112 -7.61 1.59 -14.38
CA CYS A 112 -8.88 0.87 -14.33
C CYS A 112 -9.72 1.28 -13.11
N ASP A 113 -9.09 1.43 -11.95
CA ASP A 113 -9.75 1.83 -10.72
C ASP A 113 -10.33 3.25 -10.80
N ALA A 114 -9.62 4.21 -11.40
CA ALA A 114 -10.14 5.56 -11.64
C ALA A 114 -11.33 5.58 -12.60
N LEU A 115 -11.29 4.79 -13.68
CA LEU A 115 -12.38 4.70 -14.65
C LEU A 115 -13.68 4.13 -14.04
N THR A 116 -13.59 3.37 -12.95
CA THR A 116 -14.77 2.85 -12.23
C THR A 116 -15.39 3.85 -11.24
N ILE A 117 -14.82 5.05 -11.05
CA ILE A 117 -15.33 6.05 -10.11
C ILE A 117 -16.80 6.42 -10.37
N PRO A 118 -17.24 6.74 -11.60
CA PRO A 118 -18.64 7.11 -11.85
C PRO A 118 -19.63 6.02 -11.44
N ASP A 119 -19.28 4.75 -11.66
CA ASP A 119 -20.10 3.63 -11.20
C ASP A 119 -20.07 3.53 -9.67
N ALA A 120 -18.87 3.51 -9.07
CA ALA A 120 -18.69 3.36 -7.62
C ALA A 120 -19.37 4.49 -6.82
N ALA A 121 -19.41 5.71 -7.37
CA ALA A 121 -20.08 6.86 -6.80
C ALA A 121 -21.61 6.89 -7.05
N GLY A 122 -22.13 6.00 -7.90
CA GLY A 122 -23.56 5.96 -8.24
C GLY A 122 -24.00 7.01 -9.27
N ILE A 123 -23.05 7.69 -9.92
CA ILE A 123 -23.32 8.73 -10.93
C ILE A 123 -23.82 8.09 -12.23
N ARG A 124 -23.13 7.06 -12.71
CA ARG A 124 -23.51 6.31 -13.92
C ARG A 124 -23.17 4.85 -13.75
N LYS A 125 -24.20 4.02 -13.57
CA LYS A 125 -24.04 2.57 -13.54
C LYS A 125 -23.77 2.03 -14.94
N TRP A 126 -22.87 1.07 -15.06
CA TRP A 126 -22.56 0.41 -16.33
C TRP A 126 -22.23 -1.08 -16.15
N GLN A 127 -22.59 -1.90 -17.15
CA GLN A 127 -22.41 -3.35 -17.08
C GLN A 127 -20.95 -3.80 -17.02
N HIS A 128 -20.02 -3.00 -17.54
CA HIS A 128 -18.60 -3.33 -17.60
C HIS A 128 -17.79 -2.92 -16.36
N ALA A 129 -18.39 -2.22 -15.38
CA ALA A 129 -17.72 -1.84 -14.11
C ALA A 129 -17.05 -3.01 -13.44
N LYS A 130 -17.81 -4.12 -13.31
CA LYS A 130 -17.35 -5.31 -12.61
C LYS A 130 -16.14 -5.92 -13.31
N ARG A 131 -16.18 -6.02 -14.64
CA ARG A 131 -15.05 -6.53 -15.44
C ARG A 131 -13.83 -5.61 -15.29
N LEU A 132 -14.01 -4.30 -15.39
CA LEU A 132 -12.90 -3.35 -15.26
C LEU A 132 -12.28 -3.37 -13.86
N GLN A 133 -13.09 -3.56 -12.81
CA GLN A 133 -12.61 -3.75 -11.45
C GLN A 133 -11.84 -5.06 -11.29
N GLN A 134 -12.21 -6.13 -12.00
CA GLN A 134 -11.44 -7.37 -12.03
C GLN A 134 -10.09 -7.18 -12.74
N GLU A 135 -10.05 -6.47 -13.87
CA GLU A 135 -8.76 -6.14 -14.52
C GLU A 135 -7.89 -5.27 -13.60
N ALA A 136 -8.48 -4.32 -12.88
CA ALA A 136 -7.78 -3.53 -11.87
C ALA A 136 -7.11 -4.44 -10.82
N TYR A 137 -7.82 -5.46 -10.32
CA TYR A 137 -7.25 -6.43 -9.38
C TYR A 137 -6.14 -7.28 -10.00
N ARG A 138 -6.27 -7.73 -11.25
CA ARG A 138 -5.22 -8.49 -11.95
C ARG A 138 -3.95 -7.66 -12.11
N SER A 139 -4.08 -6.42 -12.59
CA SER A 139 -2.94 -5.50 -12.72
C SER A 139 -2.29 -5.22 -11.36
N TRP A 140 -3.09 -5.06 -10.30
CA TRP A 140 -2.56 -4.84 -8.96
C TRP A 140 -1.79 -6.07 -8.45
N ALA A 141 -2.34 -7.28 -8.62
CA ALA A 141 -1.66 -8.52 -8.26
C ALA A 141 -0.33 -8.69 -8.99
N ILE A 142 -0.29 -8.40 -10.31
CA ILE A 142 0.95 -8.40 -11.11
C ILE A 142 1.95 -7.39 -10.54
N GLY A 143 1.52 -6.16 -10.25
CA GLY A 143 2.38 -5.12 -9.69
C GLY A 143 2.99 -5.52 -8.34
N ILE A 144 2.21 -6.18 -7.47
CA ILE A 144 2.71 -6.70 -6.19
C ILE A 144 3.63 -7.91 -6.40
N ALA A 145 3.32 -8.82 -7.32
CA ALA A 145 4.17 -9.98 -7.59
C ALA A 145 5.58 -9.56 -8.03
N PHE A 146 5.69 -8.60 -8.96
CA PHE A 146 6.97 -8.01 -9.34
C PHE A 146 7.67 -7.31 -8.17
N SER A 147 6.91 -6.65 -7.29
CA SER A 147 7.47 -6.05 -6.08
C SER A 147 8.09 -7.11 -5.16
N ILE A 148 7.38 -8.21 -4.88
CA ILE A 148 7.87 -9.30 -4.04
C ILE A 148 9.17 -9.86 -4.61
N ILE A 149 9.19 -10.17 -5.92
CA ILE A 149 10.39 -10.68 -6.60
C ILE A 149 11.56 -9.68 -6.45
N GLY A 150 11.31 -8.40 -6.69
CA GLY A 150 12.31 -7.35 -6.53
C GLY A 150 12.84 -7.21 -5.09
N GLN A 151 11.97 -7.31 -4.08
CA GLN A 151 12.40 -7.26 -2.67
C GLN A 151 13.22 -8.49 -2.27
N LEU A 152 12.82 -9.69 -2.70
CA LEU A 152 13.57 -10.92 -2.45
C LEU A 152 14.96 -10.88 -3.10
N TYR A 153 15.03 -10.41 -4.35
CA TYR A 153 16.30 -10.22 -5.05
C TYR A 153 17.19 -9.18 -4.35
N THR A 154 16.62 -8.05 -3.93
CA THR A 154 17.32 -7.02 -3.15
C THR A 154 17.88 -7.60 -1.85
N LEU A 155 17.08 -8.36 -1.09
CA LEU A 155 17.53 -8.99 0.15
C LEU A 155 18.69 -9.97 -0.10
N ARG A 156 18.66 -10.73 -1.19
CA ARG A 156 19.76 -11.61 -1.58
C ARG A 156 21.03 -10.82 -1.91
N GLN A 157 20.94 -9.76 -2.70
CA GLN A 157 22.09 -8.90 -3.01
C GLN A 157 22.69 -8.26 -1.75
N LEU A 158 21.85 -7.78 -0.83
CA LEU A 158 22.28 -7.22 0.45
C LEU A 158 22.93 -8.27 1.37
N SER A 159 22.53 -9.54 1.25
CA SER A 159 23.21 -10.65 1.94
C SER A 159 24.62 -10.87 1.43
N VAL A 160 24.79 -10.91 0.10
CA VAL A 160 26.11 -11.06 -0.53
C VAL A 160 27.00 -9.83 -0.31
N ARG A 161 26.43 -8.62 -0.32
CA ARG A 161 27.17 -7.39 -0.03
C ARG A 161 27.69 -7.39 1.40
N ALA A 162 26.86 -7.76 2.37
CA ALA A 162 27.25 -7.80 3.78
C ALA A 162 28.35 -8.83 4.08
N SER A 163 28.39 -9.97 3.38
CA SER A 163 29.44 -10.98 3.61
C SER A 163 30.82 -10.52 3.13
N LYS A 164 30.89 -9.40 2.38
CA LYS A 164 32.13 -8.81 1.87
C LYS A 164 32.58 -7.58 2.66
N VAL A 165 31.83 -7.16 3.68
CA VAL A 165 32.14 -5.96 4.47
C VAL A 165 33.16 -6.32 5.55
N ASP A 166 34.30 -5.62 5.57
CA ASP A 166 35.25 -5.68 6.67
C ASP A 166 34.93 -4.62 7.74
N LEU A 167 34.51 -5.06 8.92
CA LEU A 167 34.14 -4.18 10.02
C LEU A 167 35.33 -3.54 10.74
N LYS A 168 36.56 -3.97 10.42
CA LYS A 168 37.79 -3.39 10.98
C LYS A 168 38.10 -2.03 10.36
N GLU A 169 37.52 -1.72 9.20
CA GLU A 169 37.65 -0.44 8.53
C GLU A 169 36.46 0.49 8.87
N GLY A 170 36.74 1.78 9.07
CA GLY A 170 35.69 2.77 9.36
C GLY A 170 34.62 2.83 8.27
N GLU A 171 35.01 2.65 7.01
CA GLU A 171 34.09 2.57 5.86
C GLU A 171 33.16 1.35 5.95
N GLY A 172 33.68 0.21 6.40
CA GLY A 172 32.89 -1.01 6.56
C GLY A 172 31.81 -0.90 7.65
N VAL A 173 32.05 -0.13 8.72
CA VAL A 173 31.03 0.15 9.74
C VAL A 173 29.86 0.96 9.16
N VAL A 174 30.16 2.00 8.37
CA VAL A 174 29.14 2.83 7.69
C VAL A 174 28.37 2.02 6.66
N GLU A 175 29.08 1.19 5.90
CA GLU A 175 28.50 0.29 4.91
C GLU A 175 27.56 -0.74 5.55
N SER A 176 27.98 -1.37 6.65
CA SER A 176 27.16 -2.32 7.42
C SER A 176 25.86 -1.67 7.92
N LYS A 177 25.96 -0.43 8.44
CA LYS A 177 24.78 0.35 8.86
C LYS A 177 23.86 0.64 7.68
N THR A 178 24.41 1.01 6.53
CA THR A 178 23.65 1.26 5.29
C THR A 178 22.91 0.01 4.83
N ILE A 179 23.58 -1.15 4.80
CA ILE A 179 22.98 -2.43 4.45
C ILE A 179 21.85 -2.79 5.43
N SER A 180 22.06 -2.58 6.73
CA SER A 180 21.03 -2.84 7.75
C SER A 180 19.76 -2.02 7.50
N MET A 181 19.91 -0.72 7.20
CA MET A 181 18.79 0.16 6.85
C MET A 181 18.08 -0.30 5.57
N GLN A 182 18.83 -0.66 4.52
CA GLN A 182 18.27 -1.14 3.26
C GLN A 182 17.52 -2.48 3.45
N ARG A 183 18.06 -3.40 4.26
CA ARG A 183 17.38 -4.66 4.61
C ARG A 183 16.10 -4.42 5.37
N ALA A 184 16.10 -3.51 6.35
CA ALA A 184 14.91 -3.17 7.11
C ALA A 184 13.82 -2.58 6.21
N ALA A 185 14.18 -1.71 5.26
CA ALA A 185 13.27 -1.16 4.27
C ALA A 185 12.69 -2.25 3.35
N ALA A 186 13.55 -3.15 2.83
CA ALA A 186 13.13 -4.23 1.93
C ALA A 186 12.22 -5.25 2.63
N LYS A 187 12.56 -5.68 3.85
CA LYS A 187 11.72 -6.59 4.66
C LYS A 187 10.35 -5.98 4.96
N LYS A 188 10.33 -4.69 5.30
CA LYS A 188 9.09 -3.97 5.57
C LYS A 188 8.22 -3.87 4.31
N GLN A 189 8.80 -3.55 3.15
CA GLN A 189 8.07 -3.54 1.88
C GLN A 189 7.53 -4.93 1.55
N LEU A 190 8.33 -5.97 1.71
CA LEU A 190 7.93 -7.36 1.49
C LEU A 190 6.75 -7.77 2.40
N LEU A 191 6.79 -7.40 3.68
CA LEU A 191 5.69 -7.64 4.61
C LEU A 191 4.40 -6.94 4.14
N CYS A 192 4.50 -5.67 3.72
CA CYS A 192 3.34 -4.95 3.17
C CYS A 192 2.82 -5.61 1.90
N ASP A 193 3.69 -6.03 0.99
CA ASP A 193 3.32 -6.68 -0.27
C ASP A 193 2.61 -8.03 -0.02
N LEU A 194 3.10 -8.84 0.92
CA LEU A 194 2.48 -10.11 1.31
C LEU A 194 1.10 -9.92 1.95
N CYS A 195 0.89 -8.83 2.67
CA CYS A 195 -0.44 -8.47 3.19
C CYS A 195 -1.35 -7.96 2.07
N ASP A 196 -0.86 -7.05 1.24
CA ASP A 196 -1.66 -6.34 0.25
C ASP A 196 -2.05 -7.25 -0.94
N ILE A 197 -1.27 -8.28 -1.26
CA ILE A 197 -1.59 -9.22 -2.36
C ILE A 197 -2.86 -10.02 -2.10
N LEU A 198 -3.23 -10.21 -0.82
CA LEU A 198 -4.46 -10.93 -0.46
C LEU A 198 -5.72 -10.19 -0.91
N VAL A 199 -5.64 -8.87 -1.08
CA VAL A 199 -6.78 -8.06 -1.51
C VAL A 199 -7.21 -8.36 -2.95
N PRO A 200 -6.34 -8.24 -3.98
CA PRO A 200 -6.71 -8.62 -5.34
C PRO A 200 -6.96 -10.12 -5.49
N ILE A 201 -6.24 -10.99 -4.76
CA ILE A 201 -6.50 -12.45 -4.80
C ILE A 201 -7.93 -12.76 -4.33
N SER A 202 -8.34 -12.19 -3.19
CA SER A 202 -9.70 -12.31 -2.67
C SER A 202 -10.72 -11.67 -3.62
N GLY A 203 -10.43 -10.48 -4.15
CA GLY A 203 -11.31 -9.76 -5.09
C GLY A 203 -11.53 -10.49 -6.43
N LEU A 204 -10.58 -11.35 -6.82
CA LEU A 204 -10.67 -12.20 -8.01
C LEU A 204 -11.27 -13.58 -7.73
N GLY A 205 -11.45 -13.95 -6.46
CA GLY A 205 -11.93 -15.27 -6.08
C GLY A 205 -10.96 -16.41 -6.40
N TRP A 206 -9.66 -16.12 -6.52
CA TRP A 206 -8.64 -17.13 -6.84
C TRP A 206 -8.41 -18.13 -5.72
N VAL A 207 -8.71 -17.76 -4.48
CA VAL A 207 -8.48 -18.58 -3.29
C VAL A 207 -9.72 -18.53 -2.39
N SER A 208 -10.31 -19.69 -2.12
CA SER A 208 -11.58 -19.81 -1.41
C SER A 208 -11.50 -19.60 0.11
N PHE A 209 -10.33 -19.80 0.74
CA PHE A 209 -10.17 -19.63 2.18
C PHE A 209 -10.01 -18.15 2.62
N LEU A 210 -9.81 -17.22 1.67
CA LEU A 210 -9.62 -15.80 1.99
C LEU A 210 -10.96 -15.11 2.25
N ASP A 211 -11.32 -14.98 3.52
CA ASP A 211 -12.49 -14.22 3.95
C ASP A 211 -12.21 -12.75 4.29
N ASP A 212 -13.27 -11.99 4.54
CA ASP A 212 -13.19 -10.57 4.91
C ASP A 212 -12.42 -10.32 6.21
N GLY A 213 -12.32 -11.33 7.10
CA GLY A 213 -11.56 -11.26 8.33
C GLY A 213 -10.05 -11.21 8.06
N ILE A 214 -9.53 -12.20 7.31
CA ILE A 214 -8.12 -12.28 6.94
C ILE A 214 -7.69 -11.04 6.14
N VAL A 215 -8.47 -10.67 5.13
CA VAL A 215 -8.15 -9.52 4.27
C VAL A 215 -8.27 -8.20 5.04
N GLY A 216 -9.22 -8.10 5.96
CA GLY A 216 -9.38 -6.95 6.85
C GLY A 216 -8.19 -6.77 7.79
N LEU A 217 -7.72 -7.82 8.46
CA LEU A 217 -6.59 -7.74 9.39
C LEU A 217 -5.27 -7.45 8.68
N THR A 218 -4.96 -8.20 7.63
CA THR A 218 -3.71 -8.01 6.86
C THR A 218 -3.67 -6.66 6.17
N GLY A 219 -4.80 -6.21 5.61
CA GLY A 219 -4.96 -4.86 5.07
C GLY A 219 -4.82 -3.78 6.16
N THR A 220 -5.28 -4.01 7.38
CA THR A 220 -5.09 -3.07 8.50
C THR A 220 -3.61 -2.97 8.86
N LEU A 221 -2.92 -4.11 9.00
CA LEU A 221 -1.50 -4.18 9.32
C LEU A 221 -0.64 -3.42 8.30
N SER A 222 -0.80 -3.71 6.99
CA SER A 222 -0.05 -3.02 5.94
C SER A 222 -0.33 -1.51 5.93
N SER A 223 -1.56 -1.11 6.27
CA SER A 223 -1.98 0.29 6.32
C SER A 223 -1.39 1.05 7.49
N VAL A 224 -1.32 0.45 8.68
CA VAL A 224 -0.66 1.04 9.86
C VAL A 224 0.81 1.26 9.58
N ILE A 225 1.49 0.27 8.98
CA ILE A 225 2.87 0.42 8.51
C ILE A 225 2.96 1.58 7.51
N GLY A 226 1.99 1.68 6.59
CA GLY A 226 1.87 2.76 5.63
C GLY A 226 1.79 4.14 6.29
N VAL A 227 0.92 4.31 7.29
CA VAL A 227 0.73 5.55 8.08
C VAL A 227 2.04 5.94 8.74
N TYR A 228 2.66 5.02 9.47
CA TYR A 228 3.95 5.25 10.14
C TYR A 228 5.05 5.67 9.16
N THR A 229 5.10 5.02 7.98
CA THR A 229 6.08 5.36 6.94
C THR A 229 5.87 6.77 6.41
N GLN A 230 4.61 7.18 6.21
CA GLN A 230 4.31 8.52 5.72
C GLN A 230 4.56 9.58 6.78
N TRP A 231 4.23 9.28 8.04
CA TRP A 231 4.50 10.14 9.18
C TRP A 231 5.99 10.47 9.27
N LYS A 232 6.87 9.47 9.14
CA LYS A 232 8.32 9.69 9.12
C LYS A 232 8.81 10.57 7.97
N LYS A 233 8.11 10.62 6.84
CA LYS A 233 8.49 11.46 5.69
C LYS A 233 8.06 12.92 5.85
N THR A 234 7.12 13.20 6.74
CA THR A 234 6.61 14.56 7.00
C THR A 234 7.17 15.14 8.30
N ALA A 235 8.08 14.42 8.96
CA ALA A 235 8.76 14.83 10.17
C ALA A 235 9.65 16.04 9.89
#